data_AF-B7JE41-F1
#
_entry.id   AF-B7JE41-F1
#
_cell.length_a   1.000
_cell.length_b   1.000
_cell.length_c   1.000
_cell.angle_alpha   90.00
_cell.angle_beta   90.00
_cell.angle_gamma   90.00
#
_symmetry.space_group_name_H-M   'P 1'
#
loop_
_entity.id
_entity.type
_entity.pdbx_description
1 polymer ?
#
loop_
_entity_poly.entity_id
_entity_poly.type
_entity_poly.pdbx_seq_one_letter_code
_entity_poly.pdbx_strand_id
1 'polypeptide(L)' 'MIQLFFIICVVVAAIFGGFTSNKSIIVKQGLPSNLALLALLSVILN' A
#
# COMPACT_ATOMS: atom_id res chain seq x y z
N MET A 1 4.15 -12.84 -7.92
CA MET A 1 3.67 -13.40 -6.64
C MET A 1 4.11 -12.56 -5.44
N ILE A 2 5.41 -12.24 -5.28
CA ILE A 2 5.93 -11.44 -4.15
C ILE A 2 5.36 -10.02 -4.05
N GLN A 3 5.09 -9.35 -5.17
CA GLN A 3 4.60 -7.95 -5.19
C GLN A 3 3.22 -7.79 -4.56
N LEU A 4 2.29 -8.71 -4.87
CA LEU A 4 0.95 -8.71 -4.26
C LEU A 4 1.04 -8.92 -2.75
N PHE A 5 1.88 -9.85 -2.30
CA PHE A 5 2.11 -10.08 -0.87
C PHE A 5 2.66 -8.84 -0.18
N PHE A 6 3.67 -8.20 -0.79
CA PHE A 6 4.28 -7.00 -0.24
C PHE A 6 3.31 -5.82 -0.19
N ILE A 7 2.51 -5.59 -1.24
CA ILE A 7 1.51 -4.52 -1.28
C ILE A 7 0.44 -4.74 -0.21
N ILE A 8 -0.07 -5.96 -0.04
CA ILE A 8 -1.05 -6.28 1.01
C ILE A 8 -0.47 -6.00 2.40
N CYS A 9 0.77 -6.41 2.67
CA CYS A 9 1.44 -6.10 3.93
C CYS A 9 1.59 -4.59 4.16
N VAL A 10 1.95 -3.82 3.12
CA VAL A 10 2.10 -2.36 3.21
C VAL A 10 0.75 -1.68 3.44
N VAL A 11 -0.35 -2.14 2.81
CA VAL A 11 -1.70 -1.62 3.08
C VAL A 11 -2.07 -1.82 4.56
N VAL A 12 -1.84 -3.02 5.11
CA VAL A 12 -2.11 -3.31 6.53
C VAL A 12 -1.22 -2.44 7.43
N ALA A 13 0.08 -2.33 7.13
CA ALA A 13 1.01 -1.50 7.89
C ALA A 13 0.65 -0.01 7.83
N ALA A 14 0.12 0.49 6.71
CA ALA A 14 -0.32 1.88 6.58
C ALA A 14 -1.57 2.17 7.42
N ILE A 15 -2.52 1.22 7.52
CA ILE A 15 -3.73 1.36 8.35
C ILE A 15 -3.35 1.37 9.83
N PHE A 16 -2.65 0.34 10.29
CA PHE A 16 -2.30 0.21 11.71
C PHE A 16 -1.23 1.23 12.13
N GLY A 17 -0.20 1.47 11.31
CA GLY A 17 0.81 2.50 11.57
C GLY A 17 0.24 3.92 11.53
N GLY A 18 -0.72 4.16 10.65
CA GLY A 18 -1.49 5.40 10.57
C GLY A 18 -2.35 5.70 11.79
N PHE A 19 -3.01 4.67 12.31
CA PHE A 19 -3.85 4.78 13.50
C PHE A 19 -3.04 4.84 14.80
N THR A 20 -1.95 4.08 14.91
CA THR A 20 -1.23 3.91 16.19
C THR A 20 -0.02 4.83 16.35
N SER A 21 0.71 5.14 15.27
CA SER A 21 2.01 5.82 15.37
C SER A 21 1.91 7.25 14.90
N ASN A 22 1.54 7.47 13.63
CA ASN A 22 1.44 8.81 13.10
C ASN A 22 0.54 8.84 11.86
N LYS A 23 -0.45 9.75 11.81
CA LYS A 23 -1.34 9.87 10.65
C LYS A 23 -0.58 10.21 9.36
N SER A 24 0.63 10.78 9.46
CA SER A 24 1.53 11.02 8.33
C SER A 24 1.90 9.72 7.58
N ILE A 25 1.84 8.56 8.23
CA ILE A 25 2.12 7.24 7.63
C ILE A 25 1.07 6.86 6.59
N ILE A 26 -0.20 7.26 6.77
CA ILE A 26 -1.26 7.03 5.77
C ILE A 26 -0.94 7.75 4.47
N VAL A 27 -0.40 8.97 4.56
CA VAL A 27 -0.06 9.78 3.38
C VAL A 27 1.28 9.33 2.78
N LYS A 28 2.29 9.05 3.60
CA LYS A 28 3.64 8.69 3.12
C LYS A 28 3.76 7.23 2.66
N GLN A 29 2.99 6.30 3.24
CA GLN A 29 3.05 4.87 2.91
C GLN A 29 1.74 4.36 2.31
N GLY A 30 0.58 4.79 2.82
CA GLY A 30 -0.72 4.37 2.28
C GLY A 30 -0.99 4.87 0.86
N LEU A 31 -0.66 6.13 0.58
CA LEU A 31 -0.83 6.74 -0.75
C LEU A 31 0.02 6.03 -1.82
N PRO A 32 1.34 5.81 -1.65
CA PRO A 32 2.12 5.02 -2.62
C PRO A 32 1.71 3.55 -2.68
N SER A 33 1.24 2.95 -1.58
CA SER A 33 0.72 1.56 -1.59
C SER A 33 -0.53 1.40 -2.45
N ASN A 34 -1.48 2.33 -2.36
CA ASN A 34 -2.67 2.32 -3.21
C ASN A 34 -2.31 2.58 -4.68
N LEU A 35 -1.35 3.47 -4.94
CA LEU A 35 -0.87 3.74 -6.29
C LEU A 35 -0.17 2.51 -6.90
N ALA A 36 0.63 1.80 -6.11
CA ALA A 36 1.27 0.56 -6.51
C ALA A 36 0.25 -0.55 -6.82
N LEU A 37 -0.85 -0.62 -6.05
CA LEU A 37 -1.92 -1.59 -6.29
C LEU A 37 -2.64 -1.31 -7.63
N LEU A 38 -2.95 -0.04 -7.91
CA LEU A 38 -3.55 0.38 -9.19
C LEU A 38 -2.61 0.13 -10.37
N ALA A 39 -1.32 0.45 -10.23
CA ALA A 39 -0.31 0.21 -11.26
C ALA A 39 -0.15 -1.28 -11.55
N LEU A 40 -0.11 -2.12 -10.50
CA LEU A 40 -0.01 -3.57 -10.66
C LEU A 40 -1.23 -4.15 -11.39
N LEU A 41 -2.43 -3.67 -11.06
CA LEU A 41 -3.66 -4.08 -11.73
C LEU A 41 -3.65 -3.67 -13.21
N SER A 42 -3.23 -2.44 -13.51
CA SER A 42 -3.10 -1.93 -14.88
C SER A 42 -2.09 -2.74 -15.71
N VAL A 43 -0.94 -3.09 -15.11
CA VAL A 43 0.10 -3.90 -15.77
C VAL A 43 -0.35 -5.33 -16.01
N ILE A 44 -1.14 -5.92 -15.11
CA ILE A 44 -1.65 -7.30 -15.27
C ILE A 44 -2.76 -7.40 -16.33
N LEU A 45 -3.50 -6.32 -16.55
CA LEU A 45 -4.56 -6.23 -17.56
C LEU A 45 -4.06 -5.89 -18.97
N ASN A 46 -2.78 -5.50 -19.13
CA ASN A 46 -2.13 -5.19 -20.41
C ASN A 46 -1.39 -6.42 -20.96
#